data_AF-A0A1C5H068-F1
#
_entry.id   AF-A0A1C5H068-F1
#
_cell.length_a   1.000
_cell.length_b   1.000
_cell.length_c   1.000
_cell.angle_alpha   90.00
_cell.angle_beta   90.00
_cell.angle_gamma   90.00
#
_symmetry.space_group_name_H-M   'P 1'
#
loop_
_entity.id
_entity.type
_entity.pdbx_description
1 polymer ?
#
loop_
_entity_poly.entity_id
_entity_poly.type
_entity_poly.pdbx_seq_one_letter_code
_entity_poly.pdbx_strand_id
1 'polypeptide(L)'
;MPENPGIDRRRLLRDAAVGAATVSAGGLAAAALTAPAQAAPPAAAPVGATTGRRRGAVSFRWWGTSGWRIDIGDRTVLVDPYLSRFDTGLFTGAFHPQTPLEVNTTVIDQHVDRAENVLVTHTHWDHFNDVPYIAGRTRARVFGTLTAYHLGLAYGVPAGQLSPVKGGEVLDFGDYTVEVVGSLHSRNGAYSMAFPGVRVTPPPKPATIADLPEGDTLAYQIRVAGGPAVFFMGASDFNGRNLAGLAPDVAMVASAATTSTADYVPRLMAALDHPKVVVPVHWDNFESPLTNPPTVAPSDRQRLDDLVAAVRKASPRSRVVVPEYHSAYHF
;
A
#
# COMPACT_ATOMS: atom_id res chain seq x y z
N MET A 1 12.53 -32.46 -62.75
CA MET A 1 12.47 -31.42 -61.71
C MET A 1 11.06 -30.87 -61.65
N PRO A 2 10.28 -31.22 -60.62
CA PRO A 2 9.12 -30.43 -60.19
C PRO A 2 9.36 -29.91 -58.77
N GLU A 3 9.16 -28.62 -58.57
CA GLU A 3 7.99 -28.03 -57.89
C GLU A 3 8.26 -27.72 -56.41
N ASN A 4 8.10 -26.45 -56.11
CA ASN A 4 7.94 -25.88 -54.79
C ASN A 4 6.45 -25.59 -54.60
N PRO A 5 5.86 -25.95 -53.45
CA PRO A 5 4.84 -25.10 -52.87
C PRO A 5 5.03 -24.96 -51.34
N GLY A 6 5.28 -23.73 -50.87
CA GLY A 6 4.81 -23.29 -49.55
C GLY A 6 3.36 -22.81 -49.69
N ILE A 7 2.46 -22.86 -48.72
CA ILE A 7 2.47 -22.85 -47.25
C ILE A 7 1.10 -23.44 -46.83
N ASP A 8 0.95 -24.21 -45.75
CA ASP A 8 0.01 -23.89 -44.65
C ASP A 8 0.06 -24.84 -43.42
N ARG A 9 -0.34 -24.23 -42.31
CA ARG A 9 -0.34 -24.51 -40.88
C ARG A 9 -0.87 -25.89 -40.41
N ARG A 10 -0.35 -26.26 -39.22
CA ARG A 10 -0.83 -27.26 -38.24
C ARG A 10 -0.30 -28.69 -38.40
N ARG A 11 0.69 -29.05 -37.58
CA ARG A 11 0.67 -30.30 -36.78
C ARG A 11 1.77 -30.29 -35.72
N LEU A 12 1.32 -30.19 -34.46
CA LEU A 12 2.07 -30.59 -33.28
C LEU A 12 2.22 -32.12 -33.26
N LEU A 13 3.47 -32.55 -33.06
CA LEU A 13 3.98 -33.55 -32.11
C LEU A 13 3.18 -34.85 -31.86
N ARG A 14 3.78 -35.94 -32.33
CA ARG A 14 3.78 -37.32 -31.79
C ARG A 14 5.20 -37.83 -32.08
N ASP A 15 6.02 -38.20 -31.11
CA ASP A 15 6.11 -39.48 -30.36
C ASP A 15 7.36 -39.32 -29.43
N ALA A 16 7.67 -40.08 -28.39
CA ALA A 16 7.08 -41.11 -27.55
C ALA A 16 8.12 -41.34 -26.42
N ALA A 17 7.70 -41.69 -25.20
CA ALA A 17 8.49 -42.57 -24.32
C ALA A 17 7.62 -43.10 -23.18
N VAL A 18 7.80 -44.39 -22.94
CA VAL A 18 7.03 -45.31 -22.10
C VAL A 18 7.48 -45.23 -20.65
N GLY A 19 6.53 -45.30 -19.72
CA GLY A 19 6.77 -45.55 -18.30
C GLY A 19 5.48 -46.01 -17.63
N ALA A 20 5.28 -47.33 -17.54
CA ALA A 20 4.12 -47.94 -16.94
C ALA A 20 4.20 -47.94 -15.40
N ALA A 21 3.15 -47.47 -14.73
CA ALA A 21 2.84 -47.83 -13.36
C ALA A 21 1.33 -48.10 -13.24
N THR A 22 1.03 -49.33 -12.84
CA THR A 22 -0.31 -49.89 -12.64
C THR A 22 -1.01 -49.26 -11.43
N VAL A 23 -2.23 -48.76 -11.60
CA VAL A 23 -3.15 -48.47 -10.49
C VAL A 23 -4.43 -49.28 -10.69
N SER A 24 -4.71 -50.12 -9.71
CA SER A 24 -5.90 -50.95 -9.57
C SER A 24 -7.17 -50.10 -9.43
N ALA A 25 -8.18 -50.41 -10.24
CA ALA A 25 -9.51 -49.83 -10.14
C ALA A 25 -10.27 -50.49 -8.97
N GLY A 26 -10.36 -49.78 -7.85
CA GLY A 26 -11.33 -50.04 -6.79
C GLY A 26 -12.54 -49.13 -6.96
N GLY A 27 -13.69 -49.71 -7.29
CA GLY A 27 -14.95 -48.98 -7.40
C GLY A 27 -15.40 -48.42 -6.05
N LEU A 28 -15.77 -47.14 -6.05
CA LEU A 28 -16.51 -46.51 -4.95
C LEU A 28 -17.96 -46.32 -5.39
N ALA A 29 -18.85 -47.07 -4.74
CA ALA A 29 -20.29 -46.89 -4.81
C ALA A 29 -20.67 -45.53 -4.22
N ALA A 30 -21.33 -44.69 -5.01
CA ALA A 30 -21.93 -43.45 -4.54
C ALA A 30 -23.25 -43.77 -3.84
N ALA A 31 -23.23 -43.79 -2.50
CA ALA A 31 -24.45 -43.72 -1.71
C ALA A 31 -24.93 -42.26 -1.69
N ALA A 32 -25.98 -41.97 -2.46
CA ALA A 32 -26.68 -40.69 -2.43
C ALA A 32 -27.48 -40.56 -1.13
N LEU A 33 -26.99 -39.75 -0.19
CA LEU A 33 -27.78 -39.25 0.93
C LEU A 33 -28.41 -37.91 0.51
N THR A 34 -29.64 -37.99 0.01
CA THR A 34 -30.52 -36.84 -0.20
C THR A 34 -31.08 -36.38 1.14
N ALA A 35 -30.50 -35.32 1.71
CA ALA A 35 -31.14 -34.52 2.74
C ALA A 35 -31.13 -33.05 2.29
N PRO A 36 -32.27 -32.34 2.27
CA PRO A 36 -32.26 -30.93 1.93
C PRO A 36 -31.62 -30.15 3.08
N ALA A 37 -30.61 -29.34 2.78
CA ALA A 37 -30.07 -28.38 3.72
C ALA A 37 -31.16 -27.31 3.99
N GLN A 38 -31.74 -27.33 5.19
CA GLN A 38 -32.61 -26.26 5.66
C GLN A 38 -31.75 -25.02 5.92
N ALA A 39 -31.99 -23.97 5.13
CA ALA A 39 -31.41 -22.66 5.36
C ALA A 39 -31.89 -22.13 6.71
N ALA A 40 -30.95 -21.79 7.60
CA ALA A 40 -31.27 -21.06 8.82
C ALA A 40 -31.88 -19.69 8.45
N PRO A 41 -32.94 -19.22 9.13
CA PRO A 41 -33.50 -17.91 8.87
C PRO A 41 -32.47 -16.81 9.17
N PRO A 42 -32.49 -15.70 8.40
CA PRO A 42 -31.57 -14.60 8.65
C PRO A 42 -31.87 -14.03 10.04
N ALA A 43 -30.86 -14.04 10.91
CA ALA A 43 -30.92 -13.30 12.16
C ALA A 43 -30.98 -11.80 11.80
N ALA A 44 -32.10 -11.16 12.11
CA ALA A 44 -32.22 -9.71 11.99
C ALA A 44 -31.18 -9.05 12.90
N ALA A 45 -30.23 -8.34 12.31
CA ALA A 45 -29.32 -7.49 13.05
C ALA A 45 -30.14 -6.41 13.80
N PRO A 46 -29.85 -6.11 15.06
CA PRO A 46 -30.51 -4.99 15.73
C PRO A 46 -30.04 -3.71 15.05
N VAL A 47 -30.98 -2.98 14.44
CA VAL A 47 -30.76 -1.59 14.03
C VAL A 47 -30.72 -0.78 15.32
N GLY A 48 -29.54 -0.70 15.92
CA GLY A 48 -29.27 0.22 17.02
C GLY A 48 -29.39 1.64 16.49
N ALA A 49 -30.36 2.37 17.02
CA ALA A 49 -30.49 3.81 16.78
C ALA A 49 -29.14 4.48 17.06
N THR A 50 -28.60 5.18 16.05
CA THR A 50 -27.43 6.03 16.18
C THR A 50 -27.77 7.22 17.07
N THR A 51 -27.69 7.01 18.38
CA THR A 51 -27.58 8.12 19.33
C THR A 51 -26.41 8.97 18.88
N GLY A 52 -26.63 10.26 18.73
CA GLY A 52 -25.69 11.22 18.13
C GLY A 52 -24.32 11.14 18.79
N ARG A 53 -23.44 10.32 18.22
CA ARG A 53 -22.06 10.20 18.68
C ARG A 53 -21.37 11.51 18.34
N ARG A 54 -20.83 12.18 19.37
CA ARG A 54 -20.02 13.40 19.18
C ARG A 54 -19.07 13.16 18.01
N ARG A 55 -19.08 14.09 17.03
CA ARG A 55 -18.11 14.16 15.93
C ARG A 55 -16.72 13.99 16.54
N GLY A 56 -16.08 12.83 16.32
CA GLY A 56 -14.75 12.57 16.85
C GLY A 56 -13.79 13.56 16.21
N ALA A 57 -12.96 14.23 17.01
CA ALA A 57 -11.85 14.99 16.45
C ALA A 57 -10.94 14.00 15.72
N VAL A 58 -10.70 14.22 14.43
CA VAL A 58 -9.69 13.48 13.66
C VAL A 58 -8.42 14.31 13.62
N SER A 59 -7.27 13.65 13.76
CA SER A 59 -5.96 14.27 13.54
C SER A 59 -5.07 13.37 12.70
N PHE A 60 -4.24 14.00 11.87
CA PHE A 60 -3.29 13.35 10.99
C PHE A 60 -1.88 13.80 11.39
N ARG A 61 -0.97 12.87 11.63
CA ARG A 61 0.45 13.17 11.89
C ARG A 61 1.30 12.49 10.84
N TRP A 62 2.13 13.27 10.17
CA TRP A 62 3.08 12.74 9.21
C TRP A 62 4.33 12.22 9.93
N TRP A 63 4.82 11.07 9.50
CA TRP A 63 6.04 10.41 10.00
C TRP A 63 7.12 10.31 8.92
N GLY A 64 7.05 11.16 7.90
CA GLY A 64 7.96 11.10 6.76
C GLY A 64 7.60 10.03 5.76
N THR A 65 8.36 9.97 4.66
CA THR A 65 8.07 9.08 3.53
C THR A 65 6.59 9.23 3.16
N SER A 66 5.84 8.13 3.07
CA SER A 66 4.38 8.11 2.92
C SER A 66 3.66 7.71 4.22
N GLY A 67 4.38 7.77 5.34
CA GLY A 67 3.95 7.31 6.66
C GLY A 67 3.04 8.29 7.40
N TRP A 68 1.90 7.79 7.87
CA TRP A 68 0.92 8.58 8.63
C TRP A 68 0.38 7.83 9.83
N ARG A 69 0.13 8.59 10.91
CA ARG A 69 -0.80 8.23 11.98
C ARG A 69 -2.07 9.03 11.87
N ILE A 70 -3.20 8.33 11.89
CA ILE A 70 -4.53 8.92 11.88
C ILE A 70 -5.23 8.49 13.16
N ASP A 71 -5.51 9.45 14.04
CA ASP A 71 -6.31 9.23 15.24
C ASP A 71 -7.76 9.67 14.97
N ILE A 72 -8.72 8.74 15.06
CA ILE A 72 -10.17 8.95 14.83
C ILE A 72 -10.89 8.60 16.12
N GLY A 73 -11.12 9.59 16.99
CA GLY A 73 -11.63 9.32 18.34
C GLY A 73 -10.62 8.51 19.15
N ASP A 74 -11.01 7.33 19.62
CA ASP A 74 -10.15 6.37 20.34
C ASP A 74 -9.40 5.40 19.41
N ARG A 75 -9.78 5.34 18.12
CA ARG A 75 -9.17 4.47 17.12
C ARG A 75 -7.93 5.11 16.49
N THR A 76 -6.97 4.28 16.11
CA THR A 76 -5.76 4.70 15.41
C THR A 76 -5.52 3.83 14.19
N VAL A 77 -5.41 4.48 13.03
CA VAL A 77 -5.03 3.85 11.75
C VAL A 77 -3.65 4.36 11.36
N LEU A 78 -2.78 3.45 10.92
CA LEU A 78 -1.48 3.80 10.37
C LEU A 78 -1.46 3.53 8.88
N VAL A 79 -0.76 4.37 8.12
CA VAL A 79 -0.42 4.13 6.70
C VAL A 79 1.09 4.12 6.61
N ASP A 80 1.68 3.09 5.99
CA ASP A 80 3.12 2.94 5.75
C ASP A 80 4.03 3.41 6.91
N PRO A 81 3.84 2.93 8.16
CA PRO A 81 4.57 3.46 9.29
C PRO A 81 6.04 3.02 9.25
N TYR A 82 6.94 3.88 8.74
CA TYR A 82 8.39 3.69 8.77
C TYR A 82 9.06 4.76 9.64
N LEU A 83 9.46 4.36 10.84
CA LEU A 83 10.08 5.20 11.86
C LEU A 83 11.53 4.79 12.17
N SER A 84 11.94 3.57 11.81
CA SER A 84 13.26 3.04 12.18
C SER A 84 14.43 3.81 11.61
N ARG A 85 14.31 4.27 10.35
CA ARG A 85 15.24 5.13 9.61
C ARG A 85 16.73 4.76 9.78
N PHE A 86 17.28 4.09 8.79
CA PHE A 86 18.68 3.65 8.79
C PHE A 86 19.34 3.92 7.44
N ASP A 87 20.67 4.06 7.43
CA ASP A 87 21.46 4.40 6.26
C ASP A 87 21.56 3.19 5.30
N THR A 88 21.04 3.33 4.09
CA THR A 88 21.21 2.37 3.00
C THR A 88 22.21 2.87 1.95
N GLY A 89 22.77 4.07 2.15
CA GLY A 89 23.61 4.79 1.20
C GLY A 89 22.81 5.47 0.08
N LEU A 90 21.47 5.49 0.14
CA LEU A 90 20.63 6.06 -0.92
C LEU A 90 20.87 7.56 -1.06
N PHE A 91 20.91 8.29 0.06
CA PHE A 91 21.08 9.75 0.04
C PHE A 91 22.55 10.20 -0.07
N THR A 92 23.51 9.27 -0.02
CA THR A 92 24.95 9.54 -0.16
C THR A 92 25.50 9.11 -1.53
N GLY A 93 24.68 8.48 -2.38
CA GLY A 93 25.08 7.97 -3.69
C GLY A 93 25.80 6.62 -3.66
N ALA A 94 25.82 5.95 -2.50
CA ALA A 94 26.43 4.65 -2.28
C ALA A 94 25.37 3.60 -1.92
N PHE A 95 24.27 3.53 -2.67
CA PHE A 95 23.15 2.66 -2.33
C PHE A 95 23.56 1.17 -2.27
N HIS A 96 23.24 0.50 -1.16
CA HIS A 96 23.58 -0.88 -0.86
C HIS A 96 22.32 -1.75 -0.68
N PRO A 97 21.88 -2.49 -1.72
CA PRO A 97 20.71 -3.36 -1.63
C PRO A 97 20.78 -4.46 -0.55
N GLN A 98 21.99 -4.81 -0.13
CA GLN A 98 22.25 -5.81 0.90
C GLN A 98 22.32 -5.22 2.32
N THR A 99 21.99 -3.93 2.50
CA THR A 99 21.89 -3.33 3.84
C THR A 99 20.94 -4.14 4.71
N PRO A 100 21.38 -4.60 5.90
CA PRO A 100 20.53 -5.31 6.83
C PRO A 100 19.31 -4.49 7.25
N LEU A 101 18.16 -5.16 7.41
CA LEU A 101 16.97 -4.53 7.95
C LEU A 101 17.13 -4.28 9.45
N GLU A 102 16.95 -3.03 9.86
CA GLU A 102 17.00 -2.62 11.25
C GLU A 102 15.64 -2.12 11.72
N VAL A 103 15.21 -2.55 12.91
CA VAL A 103 13.97 -2.08 13.55
C VAL A 103 14.33 -1.33 14.84
N ASN A 104 14.14 -0.02 14.84
CA ASN A 104 14.39 0.82 16.00
C ASN A 104 13.16 0.83 16.92
N THR A 105 13.06 -0.20 17.76
CA THR A 105 11.94 -0.37 18.68
C THR A 105 11.79 0.78 19.68
N THR A 106 12.88 1.47 20.02
CA THR A 106 12.83 2.63 20.94
C THR A 106 12.05 3.78 20.30
N VAL A 107 12.32 4.09 19.03
CA VAL A 107 11.60 5.16 18.31
C VAL A 107 10.16 4.74 18.03
N ILE A 108 9.94 3.50 17.61
CA ILE A 108 8.59 3.00 17.33
C ILE A 108 7.72 3.05 18.60
N ASP A 109 8.21 2.51 19.72
CA ASP A 109 7.46 2.45 20.98
C ASP A 109 7.14 3.84 21.55
N GLN A 110 7.94 4.86 21.25
CA GLN A 110 7.68 6.25 21.64
C GLN A 110 6.51 6.89 20.89
N HIS A 111 6.26 6.47 19.65
CA HIS A 111 5.27 7.10 18.76
C HIS A 111 4.04 6.25 18.47
N VAL A 112 4.12 4.93 18.66
CA VAL A 112 3.08 3.96 18.37
C VAL A 112 2.62 3.27 19.66
N ASP A 113 1.79 3.98 20.43
CA ASP A 113 1.16 3.46 21.65
C ASP A 113 0.02 2.49 21.35
N ARG A 114 -0.68 2.69 20.22
CA ARG A 114 -1.79 1.87 19.75
C ARG A 114 -1.92 1.93 18.23
N ALA A 115 -2.46 0.87 17.66
CA ALA A 115 -2.92 0.83 16.27
C ALA A 115 -4.00 -0.24 16.17
N GLU A 116 -5.12 0.10 15.52
CA GLU A 116 -6.17 -0.87 15.20
C GLU A 116 -5.89 -1.51 13.83
N ASN A 117 -5.53 -0.68 12.86
CA ASN A 117 -5.28 -1.09 11.48
C ASN A 117 -4.01 -0.43 10.94
N VAL A 118 -3.24 -1.18 10.16
CA VAL A 118 -2.08 -0.71 9.40
C VAL A 118 -2.36 -0.96 7.92
N LEU A 119 -2.31 0.10 7.10
CA LEU A 119 -2.50 0.04 5.66
C LEU A 119 -1.13 0.16 4.99
N VAL A 120 -0.78 -0.84 4.17
CA VAL A 120 0.52 -0.95 3.50
C VAL A 120 0.33 -0.75 2.01
N THR A 121 0.84 0.35 1.48
CA THR A 121 0.71 0.68 0.06
C THR A 121 1.50 -0.29 -0.80
N HIS A 122 2.73 -0.62 -0.40
CA HIS A 122 3.59 -1.61 -1.05
C HIS A 122 4.72 -2.03 -0.08
N THR A 123 5.54 -3.00 -0.45
CA THR A 123 6.39 -3.71 0.51
C THR A 123 7.86 -3.32 0.50
N HIS A 124 8.26 -2.19 -0.08
CA HIS A 124 9.62 -1.66 0.10
C HIS A 124 9.92 -1.33 1.56
N TRP A 125 11.21 -1.29 1.91
CA TRP A 125 11.66 -1.17 3.29
C TRP A 125 11.20 0.13 3.96
N ASP A 126 11.13 1.23 3.22
CA ASP A 126 10.69 2.55 3.68
C ASP A 126 9.17 2.67 3.88
N HIS A 127 8.42 1.58 3.65
CA HIS A 127 6.97 1.49 3.87
C HIS A 127 6.58 0.34 4.82
N PHE A 128 7.26 -0.81 4.72
CA PHE A 128 6.85 -2.05 5.37
C PHE A 128 7.72 -2.48 6.54
N ASN A 129 8.99 -2.06 6.63
CA ASN A 129 9.98 -2.64 7.54
C ASN A 129 9.51 -2.74 9.01
N ASP A 130 8.82 -1.71 9.51
CA ASP A 130 8.40 -1.66 10.92
C ASP A 130 7.02 -2.31 11.15
N VAL A 131 6.27 -2.57 10.07
CA VAL A 131 4.89 -3.08 10.12
C VAL A 131 4.77 -4.39 10.91
N PRO A 132 5.63 -5.42 10.70
CA PRO A 132 5.53 -6.66 11.47
C PRO A 132 5.74 -6.46 12.98
N TYR A 133 6.68 -5.58 13.37
CA TYR A 133 6.91 -5.26 14.78
C TYR A 133 5.71 -4.53 15.39
N ILE A 134 5.21 -3.50 14.70
CA ILE A 134 4.04 -2.73 15.11
C ILE A 134 2.81 -3.63 15.28
N ALA A 135 2.53 -4.51 14.31
CA ALA A 135 1.41 -5.44 14.37
C ALA A 135 1.55 -6.43 15.54
N GLY A 136 2.74 -7.00 15.75
CA GLY A 136 3.01 -7.91 16.87
C GLY A 136 2.77 -7.25 18.24
N ARG A 137 3.16 -5.98 18.38
CA ARG A 137 3.00 -5.20 19.62
C ARG A 137 1.58 -4.75 19.88
N THR A 138 0.92 -4.18 18.87
CA THR A 138 -0.39 -3.51 19.01
C THR A 138 -1.57 -4.44 18.74
N ARG A 139 -1.32 -5.61 18.14
CA ARG A 139 -2.33 -6.52 17.58
C ARG A 139 -3.13 -5.92 16.42
N ALA A 140 -2.60 -4.88 15.78
CA ALA A 140 -3.23 -4.25 14.63
C ALA A 140 -3.43 -5.23 13.48
N ARG A 141 -4.53 -5.07 12.76
CA ARG A 141 -4.74 -5.77 11.49
C ARG A 141 -3.94 -5.07 10.39
N VAL A 142 -3.20 -5.84 9.60
CA VAL A 142 -2.40 -5.35 8.47
C VAL A 142 -3.15 -5.61 7.18
N PHE A 143 -3.41 -4.56 6.42
CA PHE A 143 -4.00 -4.61 5.09
C PHE A 143 -2.93 -4.24 4.07
N GLY A 144 -2.75 -5.07 3.07
CA GLY A 144 -1.78 -4.86 2.00
C GLY A 144 -1.94 -5.92 0.92
N THR A 145 -1.05 -5.92 -0.06
CA THR A 145 -1.08 -6.91 -1.13
C THR A 145 -0.85 -8.34 -0.62
N LEU A 146 -1.02 -9.33 -1.49
CA LEU A 146 -0.68 -10.72 -1.16
C LEU A 146 0.80 -10.87 -0.76
N THR A 147 1.68 -10.02 -1.30
CA THR A 147 3.08 -9.96 -0.90
C THR A 147 3.22 -9.52 0.55
N ALA A 148 2.54 -8.43 0.96
CA ALA A 148 2.55 -7.97 2.36
C ALA A 148 2.03 -9.04 3.32
N TYR A 149 0.98 -9.78 2.93
CA TYR A 149 0.48 -10.92 3.68
C TYR A 149 1.56 -12.00 3.89
N HIS A 150 2.23 -12.44 2.82
CA HIS A 150 3.25 -13.48 2.92
C HIS A 150 4.52 -13.04 3.65
N LEU A 151 4.93 -11.78 3.51
CA LEU A 151 6.02 -11.22 4.30
C LEU A 151 5.64 -11.17 5.78
N GLY A 152 4.43 -10.72 6.12
CA GLY A 152 3.92 -10.74 7.49
C GLY A 152 4.00 -12.14 8.13
N LEU A 153 3.61 -13.18 7.39
CA LEU A 153 3.76 -14.57 7.83
C LEU A 153 5.23 -14.95 8.06
N ALA A 154 6.14 -14.55 7.16
CA ALA A 154 7.58 -14.80 7.30
C ALA A 154 8.19 -14.12 8.54
N TYR A 155 7.62 -12.99 8.98
CA TYR A 155 7.96 -12.33 10.24
C TYR A 155 7.24 -12.91 11.47
N GLY A 156 6.35 -13.90 11.29
CA GLY A 156 5.61 -14.54 12.38
C GLY A 156 4.36 -13.79 12.83
N VAL A 157 3.86 -12.81 12.05
CA VAL A 157 2.58 -12.16 12.33
C VAL A 157 1.46 -13.21 12.14
N PRO A 158 0.55 -13.40 13.12
CA PRO A 158 -0.52 -14.37 13.00
C PRO A 158 -1.41 -14.10 11.77
N ALA A 159 -1.74 -15.14 11.01
CA ALA A 159 -2.55 -15.02 9.80
C ALA A 159 -3.87 -14.27 10.00
N GLY A 160 -4.52 -14.39 11.17
CA GLY A 160 -5.76 -13.67 11.50
C GLY A 160 -5.60 -12.14 11.65
N GLN A 161 -4.36 -11.64 11.78
CA GLN A 161 -4.06 -10.20 11.74
C GLN A 161 -3.75 -9.71 10.32
N LEU A 162 -3.55 -10.60 9.35
CA LEU A 162 -3.12 -10.24 8.00
C LEU A 162 -4.31 -10.33 7.03
N SER A 163 -4.58 -9.26 6.29
CA SER A 163 -5.71 -9.15 5.38
C SER A 163 -5.22 -8.78 3.97
N PRO A 164 -5.11 -9.74 3.03
CA PRO A 164 -4.69 -9.43 1.67
C PRO A 164 -5.80 -8.69 0.92
N VAL A 165 -5.43 -7.61 0.23
CA VAL A 165 -6.31 -6.77 -0.61
C VAL A 165 -5.63 -6.50 -1.95
N LYS A 166 -6.40 -6.10 -2.98
CA LYS A 166 -5.88 -5.88 -4.34
C LYS A 166 -6.29 -4.56 -4.99
N GLY A 167 -7.28 -3.86 -4.43
CA GLY A 167 -7.92 -2.71 -5.05
C GLY A 167 -9.37 -2.99 -5.47
N GLY A 168 -10.25 -2.04 -5.17
CA GLY A 168 -11.69 -2.09 -5.37
C GLY A 168 -12.48 -2.47 -4.13
N GLU A 169 -11.84 -2.95 -3.06
CA GLU A 169 -12.50 -3.23 -1.79
C GLU A 169 -12.90 -1.93 -1.07
N VAL A 170 -14.10 -1.91 -0.50
CA VAL A 170 -14.56 -0.87 0.44
C VAL A 170 -14.83 -1.54 1.78
N LEU A 171 -13.98 -1.24 2.75
CA LEU A 171 -13.95 -1.87 4.07
C LEU A 171 -14.58 -0.93 5.10
N ASP A 172 -15.60 -1.40 5.81
CA ASP A 172 -16.32 -0.63 6.83
C ASP A 172 -15.80 -0.94 8.24
N PHE A 173 -15.37 0.10 8.96
CA PHE A 173 -14.92 0.04 10.36
C PHE A 173 -15.83 0.87 11.29
N GLY A 174 -17.01 1.27 10.82
CA GLY A 174 -18.02 2.06 11.53
C GLY A 174 -17.68 3.55 11.62
N ASP A 175 -16.59 3.89 12.32
CA ASP A 175 -16.11 5.27 12.46
C ASP A 175 -15.56 5.86 11.17
N TYR A 176 -15.11 4.98 10.27
CA TYR A 176 -14.55 5.33 8.98
C TYR A 176 -14.66 4.13 8.04
N THR A 177 -14.56 4.41 6.75
CA THR A 177 -14.41 3.39 5.72
C THR A 177 -13.06 3.52 5.05
N VAL A 178 -12.47 2.41 4.62
CA VAL A 178 -11.25 2.37 3.80
C VAL A 178 -11.59 1.81 2.43
N GLU A 179 -11.42 2.63 1.41
CA GLU A 179 -11.47 2.20 0.02
C GLU A 179 -10.04 1.90 -0.45
N VAL A 180 -9.82 0.66 -0.87
CA VAL A 180 -8.53 0.17 -1.37
C VAL A 180 -8.48 0.44 -2.86
N VAL A 181 -7.38 1.03 -3.34
CA VAL A 181 -7.23 1.43 -4.73
C VAL A 181 -6.03 0.72 -5.33
N GLY A 182 -6.24 -0.08 -6.38
CA GLY A 182 -5.11 -0.63 -7.14
C GLY A 182 -4.37 0.51 -7.84
N SER A 183 -3.07 0.66 -7.57
CA SER A 183 -2.24 1.76 -8.06
C SER A 183 -1.01 1.24 -8.81
N LEU A 184 -0.06 2.13 -9.12
CA LEU A 184 1.21 1.81 -9.78
C LEU A 184 2.37 2.40 -8.97
N HIS A 185 3.54 1.77 -9.04
CA HIS A 185 4.73 2.28 -8.36
C HIS A 185 5.44 3.37 -9.16
N SER A 186 6.21 4.22 -8.46
CA SER A 186 7.19 5.16 -9.01
C SER A 186 8.12 4.49 -10.04
N ARG A 187 8.44 5.20 -11.13
CA ARG A 187 9.32 4.73 -12.20
C ARG A 187 10.69 5.41 -12.15
N ASN A 188 11.75 4.66 -12.46
CA ASN A 188 13.08 5.21 -12.72
C ASN A 188 13.22 5.67 -14.20
N GLY A 189 14.39 6.21 -14.56
CA GLY A 189 14.65 6.70 -15.93
C GLY A 189 14.56 5.63 -17.03
N ALA A 190 14.61 4.35 -16.67
CA ALA A 190 14.47 3.21 -17.58
C ALA A 190 13.06 2.60 -17.56
N TYR A 191 12.07 3.29 -16.99
CA TYR A 191 10.69 2.82 -16.81
C TYR A 191 10.55 1.56 -15.94
N SER A 192 11.58 1.27 -15.14
CA SER A 192 11.61 0.17 -14.16
C SER A 192 11.48 0.74 -12.74
N MET A 193 11.76 -0.08 -11.73
CA MET A 193 11.65 0.24 -10.31
C MET A 193 12.70 -0.53 -9.50
N ALA A 194 12.95 -0.09 -8.26
CA ALA A 194 13.73 -0.86 -7.31
C ALA A 194 12.98 -2.15 -6.93
N PHE A 195 13.74 -3.22 -6.69
CA PHE A 195 13.27 -4.51 -6.17
C PHE A 195 11.91 -5.00 -6.72
N PRO A 196 11.75 -5.15 -8.05
CA PRO A 196 10.50 -5.65 -8.61
C PRO A 196 10.24 -7.10 -8.20
N GLY A 197 8.99 -7.46 -7.97
CA GLY A 197 8.58 -8.84 -7.73
C GLY A 197 7.40 -8.97 -6.78
N VAL A 198 6.83 -10.18 -6.75
CA VAL A 198 5.70 -10.52 -5.87
C VAL A 198 6.01 -11.78 -5.07
N ARG A 199 5.40 -11.92 -3.89
CA ARG A 199 5.48 -13.15 -3.08
C ARG A 199 4.10 -13.81 -3.02
N VAL A 200 3.97 -14.96 -3.67
CA VAL A 200 2.74 -15.78 -3.71
C VAL A 200 2.75 -16.95 -2.72
N THR A 201 3.86 -17.11 -1.98
CA THR A 201 3.99 -18.00 -0.81
C THR A 201 4.87 -17.30 0.25
N PRO A 202 4.79 -17.68 1.54
CA PRO A 202 5.69 -17.13 2.57
C PRO A 202 7.16 -17.37 2.20
N PRO A 203 8.00 -16.32 2.08
CA PRO A 203 9.44 -16.47 1.89
C PRO A 203 10.14 -16.79 3.21
N PRO A 204 11.46 -17.07 3.21
CA PRO A 204 12.29 -16.90 4.40
C PRO A 204 12.11 -15.49 4.98
N LYS A 205 12.32 -15.35 6.29
CA LYS A 205 12.28 -14.02 6.94
C LYS A 205 13.28 -13.09 6.23
N PRO A 206 12.82 -11.93 5.69
CA PRO A 206 13.70 -10.98 5.02
C PRO A 206 14.83 -10.51 5.95
N ALA A 207 16.04 -10.39 5.41
CA ALA A 207 17.23 -9.98 6.16
C ALA A 207 17.79 -8.63 5.68
N THR A 208 17.61 -8.31 4.40
CA THR A 208 18.12 -7.09 3.75
C THR A 208 17.02 -6.30 3.07
N ILE A 209 17.28 -5.03 2.73
CA ILE A 209 16.29 -4.20 2.01
C ILE A 209 15.88 -4.80 0.65
N ALA A 210 16.76 -5.53 -0.03
CA ALA A 210 16.43 -6.20 -1.30
C ALA A 210 15.50 -7.42 -1.15
N ASP A 211 15.38 -7.98 0.06
CA ASP A 211 14.45 -9.08 0.33
C ASP A 211 12.99 -8.62 0.42
N LEU A 212 12.77 -7.30 0.47
CA LEU A 212 11.50 -6.61 0.49
C LEU A 212 11.18 -6.06 -0.91
N PRO A 213 10.55 -6.86 -1.80
CA PRO A 213 10.21 -6.41 -3.14
C PRO A 213 9.05 -5.39 -3.10
N GLU A 214 8.74 -4.76 -4.23
CA GLU A 214 7.59 -3.86 -4.31
C GLU A 214 6.26 -4.57 -3.99
N GLY A 215 6.00 -5.74 -4.59
CA GLY A 215 4.89 -6.58 -4.19
C GLY A 215 3.50 -6.14 -4.67
N ASP A 216 3.42 -5.44 -5.81
CA ASP A 216 2.30 -4.61 -6.27
C ASP A 216 2.04 -3.38 -5.39
N THR A 217 1.46 -2.33 -5.98
CA THR A 217 1.24 -1.04 -5.31
C THR A 217 -0.24 -0.71 -5.18
N LEU A 218 -0.60 -0.23 -3.99
CA LEU A 218 -1.93 0.25 -3.63
C LEU A 218 -1.88 1.74 -3.27
N ALA A 219 -3.05 2.35 -3.30
CA ALA A 219 -3.36 3.59 -2.59
C ALA A 219 -4.60 3.34 -1.72
N TYR A 220 -4.87 4.23 -0.77
CA TYR A 220 -6.01 4.11 0.12
C TYR A 220 -6.78 5.42 0.21
N GLN A 221 -8.11 5.36 0.24
CA GLN A 221 -8.94 6.47 0.65
C GLN A 221 -9.62 6.14 1.98
N ILE A 222 -9.34 6.94 3.01
CA ILE A 222 -10.02 6.85 4.31
C ILE A 222 -11.10 7.92 4.35
N ARG A 223 -12.37 7.52 4.52
CA ARG A 223 -13.48 8.44 4.73
C ARG A 223 -13.92 8.37 6.18
N VAL A 224 -13.73 9.47 6.91
CA VAL A 224 -14.12 9.58 8.32
C VAL A 224 -15.61 9.92 8.41
N ALA A 225 -16.37 9.22 9.27
CA ALA A 225 -17.79 9.47 9.43
C ALA A 225 -18.05 10.90 9.94
N GLY A 226 -18.69 11.73 9.12
CA GLY A 226 -18.93 13.14 9.42
C GLY A 226 -17.68 14.03 9.39
N GLY A 227 -16.58 13.53 8.83
CA GLY A 227 -15.30 14.22 8.63
C GLY A 227 -14.82 14.15 7.18
N PRO A 228 -13.52 14.39 6.92
CA PRO A 228 -12.98 14.44 5.57
C PRO A 228 -12.81 13.06 4.93
N ALA A 229 -12.80 13.03 3.59
CA ALA A 229 -12.22 11.95 2.81
C ALA A 229 -10.75 12.27 2.49
N VAL A 230 -9.83 11.37 2.83
CA VAL A 230 -8.39 11.57 2.70
C VAL A 230 -7.77 10.45 1.89
N PHE A 231 -7.11 10.80 0.79
CA PHE A 231 -6.41 9.88 -0.10
C PHE A 231 -4.93 9.80 0.26
N PHE A 232 -4.40 8.58 0.36
CA PHE A 232 -3.03 8.26 0.72
C PHE A 232 -2.36 7.50 -0.42
N MET A 233 -1.25 8.05 -0.89
CA MET A 233 -0.45 7.49 -1.97
C MET A 233 0.94 7.13 -1.47
N GLY A 234 1.37 5.90 -1.71
CA GLY A 234 2.70 5.40 -1.33
C GLY A 234 3.80 5.70 -2.35
N ALA A 235 3.44 5.84 -3.63
CA ALA A 235 4.38 5.92 -4.75
C ALA A 235 3.87 6.87 -5.85
N SER A 236 4.75 7.36 -6.72
CA SER A 236 4.49 8.47 -7.64
C SER A 236 4.00 8.06 -9.04
N ASP A 237 3.16 7.02 -9.14
CA ASP A 237 2.43 6.64 -10.36
C ASP A 237 1.05 6.09 -9.98
N PHE A 238 0.12 6.02 -10.93
CA PHE A 238 -1.25 5.62 -10.64
C PHE A 238 -2.02 5.12 -11.86
N ASN A 239 -3.00 4.25 -11.60
CA ASN A 239 -4.04 3.93 -12.57
C ASN A 239 -5.20 4.92 -12.42
N GLY A 240 -5.24 5.94 -13.30
CA GLY A 240 -6.26 6.99 -13.24
C GLY A 240 -7.71 6.48 -13.35
N ARG A 241 -7.95 5.32 -13.96
CA ARG A 241 -9.30 4.73 -14.03
C ARG A 241 -9.79 4.25 -12.67
N ASN A 242 -8.87 3.84 -11.80
CA ASN A 242 -9.18 3.37 -10.45
C ASN A 242 -9.42 4.53 -9.46
N LEU A 243 -9.13 5.78 -9.86
CA LEU A 243 -9.36 6.98 -9.04
C LEU A 243 -10.71 7.67 -9.33
N ALA A 244 -11.38 7.28 -10.41
CA ALA A 244 -12.60 7.93 -10.86
C ALA A 244 -13.69 7.87 -9.77
N GLY A 245 -14.17 9.04 -9.35
CA GLY A 245 -15.23 9.17 -8.34
C GLY A 245 -14.75 9.16 -6.89
N LEU A 246 -13.45 9.01 -6.61
CA LEU A 246 -12.93 9.08 -5.24
C LEU A 246 -13.15 10.46 -4.62
N ALA A 247 -12.84 11.52 -5.37
CA ALA A 247 -13.01 12.94 -5.03
C ALA A 247 -12.67 13.29 -3.56
N PRO A 248 -11.43 13.01 -3.09
CA PRO A 248 -11.05 13.28 -1.71
C PRO A 248 -11.04 14.78 -1.39
N ASP A 249 -11.28 15.13 -0.12
CA ASP A 249 -11.07 16.49 0.37
C ASP A 249 -9.57 16.82 0.45
N VAL A 250 -8.76 15.83 0.82
CA VAL A 250 -7.31 15.93 1.02
C VAL A 250 -6.60 14.81 0.29
N ALA A 251 -5.55 15.13 -0.48
CA ALA A 251 -4.71 14.13 -1.11
C ALA A 251 -3.25 14.24 -0.63
N MET A 252 -2.75 13.15 -0.06
CA MET A 252 -1.33 12.95 0.24
C MET A 252 -0.67 12.43 -1.05
N VAL A 253 0.16 13.26 -1.68
CA VAL A 253 0.71 13.02 -3.04
C VAL A 253 2.20 12.81 -2.96
N ALA A 254 2.67 11.63 -3.41
CA ALA A 254 4.07 11.27 -3.39
C ALA A 254 4.90 12.12 -4.37
N SER A 255 6.03 12.63 -3.89
CA SER A 255 7.02 13.30 -4.73
C SER A 255 7.68 12.29 -5.67
N ALA A 256 7.78 12.64 -6.95
CA ALA A 256 8.38 11.75 -7.94
C ALA A 256 9.90 11.90 -7.95
N ALA A 257 10.63 10.79 -7.79
CA ALA A 257 12.08 10.78 -7.92
C ALA A 257 12.56 11.05 -9.36
N THR A 258 11.68 10.85 -10.36
CA THR A 258 11.96 11.08 -11.77
C THR A 258 10.77 11.73 -12.48
N THR A 259 11.00 12.18 -13.72
CA THR A 259 9.95 12.68 -14.62
C THR A 259 9.45 11.60 -15.60
N SER A 260 9.71 10.32 -15.33
CA SER A 260 9.35 9.22 -16.23
C SER A 260 7.84 8.98 -16.35
N THR A 261 7.06 9.42 -15.35
CA THR A 261 5.60 9.37 -15.38
C THR A 261 5.06 10.59 -16.11
N ALA A 262 4.60 10.39 -17.35
CA ALA A 262 4.10 11.47 -18.19
C ALA A 262 2.89 12.19 -17.56
N ASP A 263 2.94 13.52 -17.56
CA ASP A 263 1.91 14.42 -17.05
C ASP A 263 1.40 14.04 -15.64
N TYR A 264 2.31 13.56 -14.77
CA TYR A 264 1.98 13.01 -13.47
C TYR A 264 0.99 13.89 -12.68
N VAL A 265 1.35 15.14 -12.41
CA VAL A 265 0.54 16.03 -11.57
C VAL A 265 -0.77 16.47 -12.25
N PRO A 266 -0.79 16.97 -13.50
CA PRO A 266 -2.06 17.33 -14.15
C PRO A 266 -3.06 16.17 -14.23
N ARG A 267 -2.59 14.97 -14.60
CA ARG A 267 -3.45 13.79 -14.65
C ARG A 267 -3.96 13.38 -13.27
N LEU A 268 -3.09 13.44 -12.24
CA LEU A 268 -3.46 13.04 -10.88
C LEU A 268 -4.50 14.00 -10.30
N MET A 269 -4.30 15.31 -10.45
CA MET A 269 -5.24 16.32 -9.96
C MET A 269 -6.61 16.18 -10.63
N ALA A 270 -6.65 15.95 -11.94
CA ALA A 270 -7.92 15.71 -12.65
C ALA A 270 -8.59 14.41 -12.19
N ALA A 271 -7.83 13.33 -11.99
CA ALA A 271 -8.37 12.03 -11.57
C ALA A 271 -8.91 12.04 -10.14
N LEU A 272 -8.37 12.89 -9.26
CA LEU A 272 -8.83 13.09 -7.88
C LEU A 272 -9.85 14.22 -7.74
N ASP A 273 -10.38 14.75 -8.84
CA ASP A 273 -11.34 15.86 -8.86
C ASP A 273 -10.85 17.12 -8.11
N HIS A 274 -9.58 17.46 -8.30
CA HIS A 274 -8.97 18.69 -7.80
C HIS A 274 -9.19 18.91 -6.29
N PRO A 275 -8.61 18.06 -5.42
CA PRO A 275 -8.85 18.06 -3.98
C PRO A 275 -8.57 19.42 -3.35
N LYS A 276 -9.33 19.80 -2.32
CA LYS A 276 -9.20 21.11 -1.66
C LYS A 276 -7.82 21.31 -1.04
N VAL A 277 -7.21 20.24 -0.54
CA VAL A 277 -5.87 20.25 0.05
C VAL A 277 -5.01 19.18 -0.61
N VAL A 278 -3.78 19.56 -0.95
CA VAL A 278 -2.75 18.65 -1.43
C VAL A 278 -1.57 18.72 -0.48
N VAL A 279 -1.08 17.55 -0.05
CA VAL A 279 0.02 17.40 0.90
C VAL A 279 1.13 16.60 0.21
N PRO A 280 2.27 17.21 -0.14
CA PRO A 280 3.43 16.47 -0.62
C PRO A 280 3.96 15.50 0.43
N VAL A 281 4.24 14.26 0.02
CA VAL A 281 4.87 13.21 0.84
C VAL A 281 6.05 12.59 0.07
N HIS A 282 6.84 11.72 0.73
CA HIS A 282 8.00 11.05 0.11
C HIS A 282 9.05 12.02 -0.46
N TRP A 283 9.27 13.15 0.22
CA TRP A 283 10.27 14.16 -0.19
C TRP A 283 11.37 14.35 0.83
N ASP A 284 11.22 13.82 2.05
CA ASP A 284 12.23 13.91 3.09
C ASP A 284 13.38 12.92 2.88
N ASN A 285 14.51 13.19 3.53
CA ASN A 285 15.56 12.21 3.72
C ASN A 285 15.10 11.21 4.81
N PHE A 286 14.51 10.10 4.37
CA PHE A 286 14.01 9.04 5.25
C PHE A 286 15.10 8.14 5.86
N GLU A 287 16.38 8.42 5.62
CA GLU A 287 17.51 7.82 6.35
C GLU A 287 17.99 8.70 7.51
N SER A 288 17.43 9.90 7.68
CA SER A 288 17.74 10.83 8.78
C SER A 288 16.69 10.79 9.89
N PRO A 289 17.01 11.04 11.17
CA PRO A 289 16.02 11.06 12.26
C PRO A 289 14.81 12.00 12.00
N LEU A 290 13.68 11.71 12.66
CA LEU A 290 12.43 12.48 12.62
C LEU A 290 12.50 13.84 13.35
N THR A 291 13.50 14.65 13.02
CA THR A 291 13.71 15.97 13.64
C THR A 291 13.18 17.08 12.72
N ASN A 292 12.42 18.01 13.29
CA ASN A 292 11.95 19.20 12.55
C ASN A 292 12.99 20.33 12.57
N PRO A 293 13.09 21.14 11.49
CA PRO A 293 12.40 20.95 10.21
C PRO A 293 12.91 19.69 9.48
N PRO A 294 12.07 19.00 8.68
CA PRO A 294 12.47 17.76 8.01
C PRO A 294 13.74 17.93 7.17
N THR A 295 14.70 17.03 7.39
CA THR A 295 15.90 16.93 6.55
C THR A 295 15.48 16.57 5.12
N VAL A 296 16.04 17.28 4.14
CA VAL A 296 15.77 17.06 2.72
C VAL A 296 17.06 17.22 1.94
N ALA A 297 17.33 16.26 1.04
CA ALA A 297 18.50 16.35 0.18
C ALA A 297 18.31 17.42 -0.91
N PRO A 298 19.37 18.01 -1.46
CA PRO A 298 19.25 19.10 -2.43
C PRO A 298 18.36 18.77 -3.65
N SER A 299 18.47 17.56 -4.21
CA SER A 299 17.64 17.13 -5.33
C SER A 299 16.17 16.96 -4.94
N ASP A 300 15.89 16.50 -3.73
CA ASP A 300 14.52 16.29 -3.27
C ASP A 300 13.83 17.60 -2.90
N ARG A 301 14.60 18.61 -2.47
CA ARG A 301 14.09 19.97 -2.31
C ARG A 301 13.61 20.55 -3.65
N GLN A 302 14.40 20.39 -4.71
CA GLN A 302 13.98 20.81 -6.04
C GLN A 302 12.73 20.04 -6.51
N ARG A 303 12.68 18.72 -6.32
CA ARG A 303 11.50 17.90 -6.68
C ARG A 303 10.25 18.32 -5.92
N LEU A 304 10.38 18.63 -4.63
CA LEU A 304 9.28 19.16 -3.82
C LEU A 304 8.79 20.50 -4.39
N ASP A 305 9.69 21.44 -4.66
CA ASP A 305 9.34 22.74 -5.22
C ASP A 305 8.64 22.60 -6.58
N ASP A 306 9.13 21.69 -7.44
CA ASP A 306 8.54 21.36 -8.73
C ASP A 306 7.14 20.75 -8.60
N LEU A 307 6.94 19.82 -7.66
CA LEU A 307 5.64 19.26 -7.33
C LEU A 307 4.66 20.35 -6.87
N VAL A 308 5.08 21.22 -5.94
CA VAL A 308 4.25 22.33 -5.45
C VAL A 308 3.86 23.27 -6.60
N ALA A 309 4.81 23.63 -7.46
CA ALA A 309 4.55 24.48 -8.62
C ALA A 309 3.58 23.81 -9.62
N ALA A 310 3.77 22.52 -9.89
CA ALA A 310 2.90 21.76 -10.78
C ALA A 310 1.46 21.64 -10.23
N VAL A 311 1.30 21.43 -8.91
CA VAL A 311 -0.02 21.40 -8.27
C VAL A 311 -0.70 22.75 -8.36
N ARG A 312 0.00 23.85 -8.07
CA ARG A 312 -0.55 25.21 -8.21
C ARG A 312 -1.01 25.53 -9.63
N LYS A 313 -0.31 25.00 -10.64
CA LYS A 313 -0.68 25.16 -12.04
C LYS A 313 -1.88 24.30 -12.42
N ALA A 314 -1.91 23.03 -12.03
CA ALA A 314 -2.94 22.06 -12.42
C ALA A 314 -4.24 22.19 -11.59
N SER A 315 -4.14 22.68 -10.36
CA SER A 315 -5.23 22.80 -9.41
C SER A 315 -5.13 24.11 -8.60
N PRO A 316 -5.36 25.28 -9.25
CA PRO A 316 -5.09 26.59 -8.65
C PRO A 316 -5.95 26.93 -7.42
N ARG A 317 -7.04 26.17 -7.19
CA ARG A 317 -7.89 26.32 -6.00
C ARG A 317 -7.46 25.41 -4.84
N SER A 318 -6.57 24.45 -5.08
CA SER A 318 -6.05 23.58 -4.02
C SER A 318 -5.06 24.34 -3.16
N ARG A 319 -5.20 24.21 -1.84
CA ARG A 319 -4.18 24.64 -0.89
C ARG A 319 -3.11 23.56 -0.78
N VAL A 320 -1.85 23.94 -0.96
CA VAL A 320 -0.72 23.03 -0.73
C VAL A 320 -0.22 23.18 0.70
N VAL A 321 -0.09 22.07 1.42
CA VAL A 321 0.45 22.01 2.79
C VAL A 321 1.67 21.13 2.80
N VAL A 322 2.86 21.69 3.01
CA VAL A 322 4.08 20.90 3.20
C VAL A 322 4.13 20.48 4.67
N PRO A 323 4.11 19.17 4.98
CA PRO A 323 4.00 18.71 6.36
C PRO A 323 5.36 18.72 7.08
N GLU A 324 5.33 19.04 8.37
CA GLU A 324 6.37 18.72 9.36
C GLU A 324 6.07 17.41 10.09
N TYR A 325 7.12 16.75 10.61
CA TYR A 325 6.98 15.50 11.38
C TYR A 325 6.21 15.73 12.67
N HIS A 326 5.40 14.73 13.07
CA HIS A 326 4.63 14.68 14.32
C HIS A 326 3.59 15.80 14.54
N SER A 327 3.62 16.86 13.74
CA SER A 327 2.62 17.93 13.75
C SER A 327 1.24 17.37 13.48
N ALA A 328 0.27 17.70 14.34
CA ALA A 328 -1.11 17.26 14.21
C ALA A 328 -1.87 18.19 13.27
N TYR A 329 -2.28 17.67 12.11
CA TYR A 329 -3.11 18.36 11.14
C TYR A 329 -4.58 18.01 11.34
N HIS A 330 -5.43 19.02 11.15
CA HIS A 330 -6.88 18.90 11.13
C HIS A 330 -7.35 19.53 9.82
N PHE A 331 -7.99 18.73 8.97
CA PHE A 331 -8.45 19.13 7.64
C PHE A 331 -9.97 19.29 7.60
#